data_AF-A0A962JM26-F1
#
_entry.id   AF-A0A962JM26-F1
#
_cell.length_a   1.000
_cell.length_b   1.000
_cell.length_c   1.000
_cell.angle_alpha   90.00
_cell.angle_beta   90.00
_cell.angle_gamma   90.00
#
_symmetry.space_group_name_H-M   'P 1'
#
loop_
_entity.id
_entity.type
_entity.pdbx_description
1 polymer ?
#
loop_
_entity_poly.entity_id
_entity_poly.type
_entity_poly.pdbx_seq_one_letter_code
_entity_poly.pdbx_strand_id
1 'polypeptide(L)'
;MKIKNITIKNFRCFEQLEVTFHSQMTVLIAANGGGKTSILDAVRIAVWPFVKGFDLGSQTGKSATIQTGDVRLEKHINGNMEPKPKTEVNTTGVWDSTSQVKTWLQWRDSIKKGTNSKGDTSTVELTNQYAKSMQKKVFEGKEQIDLPLIAYLGTGRLWYQSRYSSEAADVVLSKTEHSRTSGYLNCLSQGSSFKHFVDWYGWVYRSYREEQIKALEKGYSWGEPGSHF
;
A
#
# COMPACT_ATOMS: atom_id res chain seq x y z
N MET A 1 11.95 -1.20 1.67
CA MET A 1 11.18 -1.97 2.65
C MET A 1 10.96 -3.39 2.16
N LYS A 2 11.17 -4.39 3.01
CA LYS A 2 11.00 -5.82 2.70
C LYS A 2 10.51 -6.57 3.94
N ILE A 3 9.39 -7.27 3.81
CA ILE A 3 8.83 -8.12 4.88
C ILE A 3 9.51 -9.49 4.85
N LYS A 4 9.88 -10.01 6.01
CA LYS A 4 10.51 -11.33 6.18
C LYS A 4 9.54 -12.34 6.77
N ASN A 5 8.84 -11.97 7.84
CA ASN A 5 7.89 -12.86 8.51
C ASN A 5 6.65 -12.06 8.94
N ILE A 6 5.50 -12.73 8.92
CA ILE A 6 4.27 -12.24 9.53
C ILE A 6 3.67 -13.33 10.42
N THR A 7 3.29 -12.95 11.64
CA THR A 7 2.54 -13.79 12.57
C THR A 7 1.19 -13.13 12.81
N ILE A 8 0.11 -13.88 12.57
CA ILE A 8 -1.26 -13.44 12.85
C ILE A 8 -1.84 -14.25 14.00
N LYS A 9 -2.59 -13.60 14.89
CA LYS A 9 -3.34 -14.25 15.97
C LYS A 9 -4.77 -13.76 16.02
N ASN A 10 -5.71 -14.68 16.25
CA ASN A 10 -7.15 -14.43 16.29
C ASN A 10 -7.65 -13.61 15.09
N PHE A 11 -7.11 -13.88 13.91
CA PHE A 11 -7.38 -13.13 12.68
C PHE A 11 -8.16 -14.01 11.70
N ARG A 12 -9.44 -13.69 11.50
CA ARG A 12 -10.39 -14.40 10.64
C ARG A 12 -10.43 -15.90 10.97
N CYS A 13 -9.96 -16.75 10.05
CA CYS A 13 -9.97 -18.21 10.19
C CYS A 13 -8.79 -18.75 11.01
N PHE A 14 -7.81 -17.93 11.37
CA PHE A 14 -6.60 -18.36 12.05
C PHE A 14 -6.61 -18.00 13.53
N GLU A 15 -6.47 -19.00 14.39
CA GLU A 15 -6.14 -18.79 15.80
C GLU A 15 -4.70 -18.27 15.92
N GLN A 16 -3.76 -18.94 15.26
CA GLN A 16 -2.39 -18.49 15.07
C GLN A 16 -1.86 -19.03 13.75
N LEU A 17 -1.17 -18.19 12.98
CA LEU A 17 -0.44 -18.61 11.78
C LEU A 17 0.84 -17.76 11.66
N GLU A 18 1.94 -18.43 11.35
CA GLU A 18 3.21 -17.79 11.04
C GLU A 18 3.59 -18.09 9.60
N VAL A 19 3.97 -17.05 8.85
CA VAL A 19 4.38 -17.17 7.45
C VAL A 19 5.73 -16.47 7.28
N THR A 20 6.71 -17.22 6.81
CA THR A 20 8.00 -16.67 6.37
C THR A 20 7.98 -16.48 4.85
N PHE A 21 8.30 -15.27 4.40
CA PHE A 21 8.34 -14.93 2.99
C PHE A 21 9.72 -15.19 2.41
N HIS A 22 9.75 -15.80 1.23
CA HIS A 22 10.96 -15.98 0.46
C HIS A 22 11.51 -14.62 0.01
N SER A 23 12.84 -14.53 -0.14
CA SER A 23 13.55 -13.29 -0.41
C SER A 23 13.21 -12.65 -1.77
N GLN A 24 12.70 -13.44 -2.72
CA GLN A 24 12.34 -12.97 -4.07
C GLN A 24 10.83 -13.00 -4.30
N MET A 25 10.22 -14.19 -4.22
CA MET A 25 8.79 -14.39 -4.51
C MET A 25 8.23 -15.49 -3.62
N THR A 26 7.03 -15.26 -3.08
CA THR A 26 6.26 -16.25 -2.32
C THR A 26 4.93 -16.48 -3.01
N VAL A 27 4.59 -17.75 -3.25
CA VAL A 27 3.30 -18.16 -3.85
C VAL A 27 2.49 -18.88 -2.79
N LEU A 28 1.27 -18.40 -2.51
CA LEU A 28 0.36 -19.00 -1.53
C LEU A 28 -0.67 -19.88 -2.24
N ILE A 29 -0.66 -21.18 -1.95
CA ILE A 29 -1.58 -22.16 -2.51
C ILE A 29 -2.47 -22.70 -1.38
N ALA A 30 -3.78 -22.61 -1.55
CA ALA A 30 -4.77 -23.21 -0.66
C ALA A 30 -6.12 -23.31 -1.38
N ALA A 31 -7.05 -24.10 -0.85
CA ALA A 31 -8.43 -24.14 -1.34
C ALA A 31 -9.16 -22.80 -1.15
N ASN A 32 -10.33 -22.66 -1.78
CA ASN A 32 -11.23 -21.54 -1.50
C ASN A 32 -11.64 -21.56 -0.02
N GLY A 33 -11.65 -20.39 0.62
CA GLY A 33 -11.84 -20.30 2.08
C GLY A 33 -10.60 -20.66 2.91
N GLY A 34 -9.53 -21.19 2.31
CA GLY A 34 -8.29 -21.57 3.02
C GLY A 34 -7.41 -20.41 3.52
N GLY A 35 -7.94 -19.18 3.58
CA GLY A 35 -7.26 -18.06 4.23
C GLY A 35 -6.18 -17.31 3.43
N LYS A 36 -5.99 -17.60 2.14
CA LYS A 36 -5.02 -16.87 1.27
C LYS A 36 -5.19 -15.35 1.34
N THR A 37 -6.44 -14.89 1.18
CA THR A 37 -6.78 -13.46 1.26
C THR A 37 -6.53 -12.90 2.65
N SER A 38 -6.70 -13.70 3.71
CA SER A 38 -6.40 -13.29 5.08
C SER A 38 -4.90 -13.00 5.29
N ILE A 39 -4.01 -13.80 4.69
CA ILE A 39 -2.56 -13.55 4.74
C ILE A 39 -2.22 -12.26 3.97
N LEU A 40 -2.78 -12.07 2.77
CA LEU A 40 -2.57 -10.85 1.98
C LEU A 40 -3.10 -9.60 2.69
N ASP A 41 -4.26 -9.70 3.35
CA ASP A 41 -4.82 -8.60 4.14
C ASP A 41 -4.00 -8.32 5.41
N ALA A 42 -3.41 -9.33 6.04
CA ALA A 42 -2.47 -9.13 7.13
C ALA A 42 -1.21 -8.38 6.66
N VAL A 43 -0.66 -8.73 5.50
CA VAL A 43 0.46 -8.00 4.88
C VAL A 43 0.06 -6.56 4.55
N ARG A 44 -1.14 -6.35 4.02
CA ARG A 44 -1.71 -5.02 3.75
C ARG A 44 -1.78 -4.17 5.03
N ILE A 45 -2.23 -4.77 6.14
CA ILE A 45 -2.25 -4.12 7.46
C ILE A 45 -0.82 -3.81 7.91
N ALA A 46 0.12 -4.74 7.75
CA ALA A 46 1.51 -4.56 8.16
C ALA A 46 2.20 -3.37 7.47
N VAL A 47 1.88 -3.12 6.20
CA VAL A 47 2.46 -2.02 5.40
C VAL A 47 1.72 -0.70 5.59
N TRP A 48 0.47 -0.73 6.06
CA TRP A 48 -0.34 0.47 6.23
C TRP A 48 0.31 1.61 7.03
N PRO A 49 1.00 1.39 8.17
CA PRO A 49 1.66 2.45 8.92
C PRO A 49 2.68 3.25 8.08
N PHE A 50 3.38 2.57 7.17
CA PHE A 50 4.30 3.23 6.23
C PHE A 50 3.54 4.14 5.25
N VAL A 51 2.52 3.61 4.59
CA VAL A 51 1.70 4.37 3.62
C VAL A 51 0.98 5.55 4.29
N LYS A 52 0.47 5.34 5.51
CA LYS A 52 -0.19 6.36 6.34
C LYS A 52 0.72 7.55 6.68
N GLY A 53 2.04 7.37 6.67
CA GLY A 53 2.99 8.44 6.95
C GLY A 53 3.08 9.50 5.85
N PHE A 54 2.63 9.20 4.63
CA PHE A 54 2.58 10.15 3.51
C PHE A 54 1.25 10.90 3.47
N ASP A 55 1.28 12.18 3.08
CA ASP A 55 0.09 13.04 3.03
C ASP A 55 -0.97 12.46 2.08
N LEU A 56 -0.56 12.03 0.87
CA LEU A 56 -1.44 11.39 -0.11
C LEU A 56 -1.82 9.95 0.28
N GLY A 57 -0.89 9.22 0.91
CA GLY A 57 -1.14 7.86 1.36
C GLY A 57 -2.19 7.80 2.49
N SER A 58 -2.12 8.73 3.45
CA SER A 58 -3.00 8.81 4.62
C SER A 58 -4.48 9.04 4.28
N GLN A 59 -4.77 9.61 3.11
CA GLN A 59 -6.13 9.89 2.63
C GLN A 59 -6.88 8.62 2.24
N THR A 60 -6.14 7.56 1.90
CA THR A 60 -6.69 6.34 1.30
C THR A 60 -6.34 5.15 2.17
N GLY A 61 -7.18 4.10 2.23
CA GLY A 61 -6.81 2.90 2.98
C GLY A 61 -7.07 2.93 4.49
N LYS A 62 -8.04 3.74 4.99
CA LYS A 62 -8.58 3.56 6.36
C LYS A 62 -9.02 2.10 6.64
N SER A 63 -9.41 1.37 5.59
CA SER A 63 -9.76 -0.05 5.63
C SER A 63 -8.56 -1.00 5.69
N ALA A 64 -7.32 -0.52 5.54
CA ALA A 64 -6.08 -1.29 5.70
C ALA A 64 -5.65 -1.38 7.18
N THR A 65 -6.60 -1.32 8.09
CA THR A 65 -6.44 -1.59 9.52
C THR A 65 -7.19 -2.87 9.87
N ILE A 66 -6.91 -3.47 11.04
CA ILE A 66 -7.66 -4.64 11.52
C ILE A 66 -9.13 -4.21 11.70
N GLN A 67 -10.06 -4.76 10.91
CA GLN A 67 -11.50 -4.47 10.95
C GLN A 67 -12.25 -5.37 11.93
N THR A 68 -13.51 -5.03 12.24
CA THR A 68 -14.25 -5.75 13.30
C THR A 68 -14.64 -7.12 12.80
N GLY A 69 -14.90 -7.22 11.49
CA GLY A 69 -15.08 -8.50 10.79
C GLY A 69 -13.78 -9.30 10.59
N ASP A 70 -12.61 -8.74 10.92
CA ASP A 70 -11.36 -9.52 10.89
C ASP A 70 -11.12 -10.29 12.21
N VAL A 71 -11.90 -10.01 13.26
CA VAL A 71 -11.78 -10.69 14.55
C VAL A 71 -12.30 -12.13 14.41
N ARG A 72 -11.47 -13.11 14.79
CA ARG A 72 -11.84 -14.54 14.76
C ARG A 72 -13.04 -14.81 15.67
N LEU A 73 -13.94 -15.67 15.19
CA LEU A 73 -14.99 -16.27 16.02
C LEU A 73 -14.56 -17.66 16.46
N GLU A 74 -14.79 -17.97 17.73
CA GLU A 74 -14.49 -19.26 18.35
C GLU A 74 -15.77 -19.92 18.86
N LYS A 75 -15.91 -21.23 18.62
CA LYS A 75 -17.05 -21.99 19.12
C LYS A 75 -16.81 -22.34 20.59
N HIS A 76 -17.67 -21.84 21.46
CA HIS A 76 -17.67 -22.17 22.89
C HIS A 76 -18.40 -23.49 23.17
N ILE A 77 -18.22 -24.02 24.38
CA ILE A 77 -18.81 -25.29 24.85
C ILE A 77 -20.35 -25.27 24.75
N ASN A 78 -20.97 -24.11 24.98
CA ASN A 78 -22.42 -23.91 24.86
C ASN A 78 -22.92 -23.86 23.40
N GLY A 79 -22.03 -24.03 22.41
CA GLY A 79 -22.35 -24.00 20.99
C GLY A 79 -22.35 -22.61 20.35
N ASN A 80 -22.23 -21.53 21.12
CA ASN A 80 -22.18 -20.17 20.59
C ASN A 80 -20.85 -19.87 19.90
N MET A 81 -20.90 -18.99 18.90
CA MET A 81 -19.71 -18.43 18.26
C MET A 81 -19.42 -17.06 18.87
N GLU A 82 -18.34 -16.95 19.63
CA GLU A 82 -17.96 -15.72 20.32
C GLU A 82 -16.71 -15.08 19.68
N PRO A 83 -16.63 -13.75 19.60
CA PRO A 83 -15.44 -13.07 19.11
C PRO A 83 -14.28 -13.22 20.08
N LYS A 84 -13.08 -13.49 19.54
CA LYS A 84 -11.81 -13.46 20.28
C LYS A 84 -11.12 -12.11 20.11
N PRO A 85 -11.38 -11.11 20.98
CA PRO A 85 -10.60 -9.88 21.00
C PRO A 85 -9.13 -10.18 21.30
N LYS A 86 -8.24 -9.22 21.04
CA LYS A 86 -6.77 -9.43 20.90
C LYS A 86 -6.43 -10.13 19.57
N THR A 87 -6.95 -9.55 18.49
CA THR A 87 -6.50 -9.87 17.14
C THR A 87 -5.19 -9.13 16.87
N GLU A 88 -4.17 -9.84 16.46
CA GLU A 88 -2.80 -9.32 16.31
C GLU A 88 -2.25 -9.62 14.91
N VAL A 89 -1.50 -8.66 14.38
CA VAL A 89 -0.67 -8.79 13.18
C VAL A 89 0.73 -8.31 13.56
N ASN A 90 1.62 -9.26 13.83
CA ASN A 90 3.02 -9.02 14.13
C ASN A 90 3.86 -9.22 12.87
N THR A 91 4.73 -8.27 12.52
CA THR A 91 5.52 -8.35 11.29
C THR A 91 6.98 -8.07 11.58
N THR A 92 7.87 -8.84 10.95
CA THR A 92 9.31 -8.57 10.96
C THR A 92 9.83 -8.32 9.55
N GLY A 93 10.79 -7.43 9.42
CA GLY A 93 11.33 -7.04 8.12
C GLY A 93 12.38 -5.96 8.22
N VAL A 94 12.80 -5.44 7.08
CA VAL A 94 13.72 -4.30 6.98
C VAL A 94 13.02 -3.13 6.30
N TRP A 95 13.20 -1.92 6.82
CA TRP A 95 12.56 -0.72 6.25
C TRP A 95 13.38 -0.17 5.09
N ASP A 96 14.69 -0.07 5.24
CA ASP A 96 15.66 0.20 4.17
C ASP A 96 16.70 -0.93 4.03
N SER A 97 17.59 -0.84 3.04
CA SER A 97 18.64 -1.83 2.77
C SER A 97 19.75 -1.86 3.82
N THR A 98 19.92 -0.78 4.58
CA THR A 98 20.95 -0.60 5.61
C THR A 98 20.48 -0.92 7.03
N SER A 99 19.17 -1.05 7.21
CA SER A 99 18.52 -1.19 8.50
C SER A 99 18.65 -2.61 9.03
N GLN A 100 18.80 -2.70 10.35
CA GLN A 100 18.59 -3.95 11.06
C GLN A 100 17.15 -4.43 10.90
N VAL A 101 16.93 -5.73 11.13
CA VAL A 101 15.59 -6.30 11.15
C VAL A 101 14.80 -5.63 12.28
N LYS A 102 13.66 -5.06 11.94
CA LYS A 102 12.70 -4.48 12.88
C LYS A 102 11.46 -5.34 12.96
N THR A 103 10.81 -5.25 14.10
CA THR A 103 9.52 -5.88 14.40
C THR A 103 8.52 -4.79 14.71
N TRP A 104 7.31 -4.89 14.16
CA TRP A 104 6.23 -3.96 14.47
C TRP A 104 4.90 -4.70 14.57
N LEU A 105 4.13 -4.34 15.59
CA LEU A 105 2.90 -5.02 15.99
C LEU A 105 1.71 -4.08 15.86
N GLN A 106 0.65 -4.56 15.20
CA GLN A 106 -0.67 -3.95 15.23
C GLN A 106 -1.68 -4.90 15.84
N TRP A 107 -2.61 -4.37 16.63
CA TRP A 107 -3.63 -5.20 17.28
C TRP A 107 -4.97 -4.49 17.46
N ARG A 108 -5.98 -5.28 17.80
CA ARG A 108 -7.32 -4.79 18.16
C ARG A 108 -7.87 -5.52 19.38
N ASP A 109 -8.32 -4.72 20.35
CA ASP A 109 -8.89 -5.20 21.62
C ASP A 109 -10.42 -5.17 21.66
N SER A 110 -11.08 -4.53 20.69
CA SER A 110 -12.52 -4.27 20.75
C SER A 110 -13.21 -4.51 19.41
N ILE A 111 -14.42 -5.06 19.48
CA ILE A 111 -15.36 -5.17 18.35
C ILE A 111 -16.34 -3.98 18.28
N LYS A 112 -16.23 -3.01 19.19
CA LYS A 112 -17.10 -1.83 19.18
C LYS A 112 -16.87 -1.03 17.91
N LYS A 113 -17.95 -0.73 17.18
CA LYS A 113 -17.90 0.14 15.99
C LYS A 113 -17.26 1.49 16.34
N GLY A 114 -16.41 1.99 15.43
CA GLY A 114 -15.68 3.25 15.62
C GLY A 114 -14.36 3.14 16.41
N THR A 115 -14.02 1.97 16.95
CA THR A 115 -12.69 1.74 17.53
C THR A 115 -11.66 1.45 16.45
N ASN A 116 -10.45 2.00 16.58
CA ASN A 116 -9.35 1.78 15.64
C ASN A 116 -8.44 0.66 16.11
N SER A 117 -7.68 0.05 15.19
CA SER A 117 -6.53 -0.77 15.57
C SER A 117 -5.46 0.10 16.25
N LYS A 118 -4.70 -0.50 17.15
CA LYS A 118 -3.56 0.09 17.84
C LYS A 118 -2.27 -0.41 17.20
N GLY A 119 -1.18 0.30 17.48
CA GLY A 119 0.16 -0.07 17.06
C GLY A 119 1.15 0.15 18.19
N ASP A 120 2.22 -0.62 18.19
CA ASP A 120 3.31 -0.51 19.16
C ASP A 120 4.24 0.68 18.84
N THR A 121 5.26 0.88 19.67
CA THR A 121 6.25 1.95 19.49
C THR A 121 6.89 1.89 18.10
N SER A 122 7.26 0.70 17.62
CA SER A 122 7.88 0.51 16.30
C SER A 122 6.91 0.81 15.14
N THR A 123 5.61 0.52 15.30
CA THR A 123 4.57 0.92 14.33
C THR A 123 4.43 2.45 14.26
N VAL A 124 4.48 3.12 15.42
CA VAL A 124 4.44 4.59 15.49
C VAL A 124 5.71 5.19 14.87
N GLU A 125 6.88 4.60 15.13
CA GLU A 125 8.16 5.00 14.54
C GLU A 125 8.16 4.86 13.01
N LEU A 126 7.65 3.74 12.48
CA LEU A 126 7.49 3.49 11.05
C LEU A 126 6.68 4.62 10.38
N THR A 127 5.61 5.06 11.04
CA THR A 127 4.72 6.11 10.51
C THR A 127 5.36 7.50 10.65
N ASN A 128 5.73 7.88 11.87
CA ASN A 128 6.03 9.27 12.21
C ASN A 128 7.50 9.66 12.00
N GLN A 129 8.42 8.70 12.02
CA GLN A 129 9.84 8.96 11.80
C GLN A 129 10.22 8.51 10.39
N TYR A 130 10.07 7.22 10.08
CA TYR A 130 10.57 6.68 8.81
C TYR A 130 9.79 7.23 7.61
N ALA A 131 8.49 6.95 7.47
CA ALA A 131 7.71 7.37 6.31
C ALA A 131 7.65 8.89 6.12
N LYS A 132 7.40 9.65 7.19
CA LYS A 132 7.41 11.13 7.13
C LYS A 132 8.77 11.71 6.75
N SER A 133 9.88 11.11 7.22
CA SER A 133 11.21 11.55 6.79
C SER A 133 11.43 11.31 5.30
N MET A 134 10.98 10.17 4.76
CA MET A 134 11.06 9.89 3.32
C MET A 134 10.27 10.92 2.51
N GLN A 135 9.03 11.25 2.93
CA GLN A 135 8.25 12.30 2.28
C GLN A 135 8.98 13.64 2.30
N LYS A 136 9.48 14.05 3.47
CA LYS A 136 10.22 15.31 3.61
C LYS A 136 11.40 15.37 2.64
N LYS A 137 12.20 14.31 2.59
CA LYS A 137 13.35 14.25 1.68
C LYS A 137 12.95 14.29 0.20
N VAL A 138 11.82 13.65 -0.18
CA VAL A 138 11.27 13.73 -1.55
C VAL A 138 10.88 15.17 -1.89
N PHE A 139 10.27 15.90 -0.96
CA PHE A 139 9.87 17.29 -1.20
C PHE A 139 11.05 18.27 -1.20
N GLU A 140 12.09 18.01 -0.42
CA GLU A 140 13.30 18.82 -0.41
C GLU A 140 14.14 18.65 -1.68
N GLY A 141 14.09 17.49 -2.32
CA GLY A 141 14.76 17.23 -3.61
C GLY A 141 16.29 17.30 -3.59
N LYS A 142 16.91 17.25 -2.40
CA LYS A 142 18.37 17.37 -2.21
C LYS A 142 19.13 16.05 -2.37
N GLU A 143 18.43 14.93 -2.23
CA GLU A 143 18.99 13.58 -2.28
C GLU A 143 18.15 12.72 -3.22
N GLN A 144 18.80 11.82 -3.97
CA GLN A 144 18.09 10.77 -4.69
C GLN A 144 17.63 9.70 -3.68
N ILE A 145 16.32 9.45 -3.62
CA ILE A 145 15.72 8.50 -2.67
C ILE A 145 14.87 7.49 -3.42
N ASP A 146 15.06 6.22 -3.10
CA ASP A 146 14.22 5.14 -3.61
C ASP A 146 13.04 4.90 -2.66
N LEU A 147 11.83 5.06 -3.21
CA LEU A 147 10.59 4.77 -2.51
C LEU A 147 10.20 3.30 -2.73
N PRO A 148 9.84 2.54 -1.67
CA PRO A 148 9.35 1.18 -1.82
C PRO A 148 8.11 1.10 -2.71
N LEU A 149 8.12 0.20 -3.69
CA LEU A 149 6.94 -0.11 -4.48
C LEU A 149 5.99 -0.99 -3.68
N ILE A 150 4.75 -0.54 -3.52
CA ILE A 150 3.68 -1.27 -2.85
C ILE A 150 2.46 -1.27 -3.76
N ALA A 151 2.00 -2.47 -4.13
CA ALA A 151 0.80 -2.64 -4.94
C ALA A 151 -0.04 -3.79 -4.37
N TYR A 152 -1.27 -3.48 -3.98
CA TYR A 152 -2.23 -4.48 -3.54
C TYR A 152 -3.30 -4.71 -4.61
N LEU A 153 -3.31 -5.91 -5.20
CA LEU A 153 -4.12 -6.23 -6.36
C LEU A 153 -5.28 -7.17 -5.99
N GLY A 154 -6.39 -6.59 -5.54
CA GLY A 154 -7.62 -7.32 -5.24
C GLY A 154 -8.38 -7.78 -6.49
N THR A 155 -9.39 -8.63 -6.30
CA THR A 155 -10.29 -9.10 -7.39
C THR A 155 -11.33 -8.05 -7.80
N GLY A 156 -11.62 -7.06 -6.93
CA GLY A 156 -12.52 -5.95 -7.23
C GLY A 156 -12.14 -5.16 -8.47
N ARG A 157 -10.85 -5.16 -8.83
CA ARG A 157 -10.32 -4.54 -10.07
C ARG A 157 -10.97 -5.04 -11.36
N LEU A 158 -11.48 -6.26 -11.39
CA LEU A 158 -12.12 -6.84 -12.59
C LEU A 158 -13.53 -6.29 -12.82
N TRP A 159 -14.18 -5.85 -11.74
CA TRP A 159 -15.61 -5.48 -11.74
C TRP A 159 -15.81 -3.96 -11.62
N TYR A 160 -14.83 -3.26 -11.06
CA TYR A 160 -14.85 -1.80 -10.96
C TYR A 160 -14.32 -1.16 -12.26
N GLN A 161 -15.05 -1.37 -13.36
CA GLN A 161 -14.95 -0.47 -14.51
C GLN A 161 -15.68 0.80 -14.13
N SER A 162 -14.95 1.85 -13.73
CA SER A 162 -15.57 3.18 -13.73
C SER A 162 -16.09 3.44 -15.16
N ARG A 163 -17.22 4.12 -15.31
CA ARG A 163 -17.77 4.44 -16.63
C ARG A 163 -16.75 5.34 -17.35
N TYR A 164 -15.97 4.76 -18.27
CA TYR A 164 -14.96 5.49 -19.02
C TYR A 164 -15.51 5.89 -20.37
N SER A 165 -15.37 7.17 -20.71
CA SER A 165 -15.44 7.64 -22.08
C SER A 165 -14.18 7.19 -22.82
N SER A 166 -14.30 6.81 -24.09
CA SER A 166 -13.16 6.53 -24.98
C SER A 166 -12.32 7.77 -25.28
N GLU A 167 -12.82 8.95 -24.95
CA GLU A 167 -12.09 10.22 -25.15
C GLU A 167 -11.23 10.52 -23.93
N ALA A 168 -9.91 10.52 -24.12
CA ALA A 168 -8.98 11.08 -23.16
C ALA A 168 -9.15 12.60 -23.15
N ALA A 169 -10.03 13.09 -22.29
CA ALA A 169 -10.22 14.53 -22.09
C ALA A 169 -8.86 15.20 -21.81
N ASP A 170 -8.71 16.44 -22.27
CA ASP A 170 -7.52 17.23 -21.96
C ASP A 170 -7.64 17.76 -20.53
N VAL A 171 -7.26 16.91 -19.57
CA VAL A 171 -7.30 17.22 -18.14
C VAL A 171 -5.92 17.68 -17.71
N VAL A 172 -5.86 18.86 -17.08
CA VAL A 172 -4.65 19.35 -16.38
C VAL A 172 -4.40 18.45 -15.17
N LEU A 173 -3.22 17.84 -15.06
CA LEU A 173 -2.87 17.05 -13.87
C LEU A 173 -3.00 17.89 -12.61
N SER A 174 -3.55 17.29 -11.57
CA SER A 174 -3.49 17.90 -10.25
C SER A 174 -2.04 18.05 -9.81
N LYS A 175 -1.71 19.13 -9.09
CA LYS A 175 -0.38 19.33 -8.49
C LYS A 175 0.07 18.14 -7.64
N THR A 176 -0.88 17.42 -7.03
CA THR A 176 -0.61 16.22 -6.24
C THR A 176 -0.12 15.04 -7.07
N GLU A 177 -0.55 14.94 -8.33
CA GLU A 177 -0.21 13.81 -9.22
C GLU A 177 1.22 13.91 -9.76
N HIS A 178 1.80 15.12 -9.76
CA HIS A 178 3.20 15.34 -10.11
C HIS A 178 4.18 14.82 -9.05
N SER A 179 3.73 14.66 -7.80
CA SER A 179 4.59 14.17 -6.73
C SER A 179 4.83 12.66 -6.84
N ARG A 180 6.05 12.19 -6.58
CA ARG A 180 6.36 10.76 -6.48
C ARG A 180 5.54 10.05 -5.39
N THR A 181 5.08 10.78 -4.37
CA THR A 181 4.24 10.21 -3.30
C THR A 181 2.81 9.92 -3.76
N SER A 182 2.40 10.39 -4.94
CA SER A 182 1.11 10.06 -5.56
C SER A 182 0.94 8.56 -5.78
N GLY A 183 2.04 7.82 -5.96
CA GLY A 183 2.04 6.37 -6.06
C GLY A 183 1.50 5.66 -4.82
N TYR A 184 1.47 6.32 -3.66
CA TYR A 184 0.87 5.78 -2.44
C TYR A 184 -0.63 6.06 -2.31
N LEU A 185 -1.20 6.91 -3.16
CA LEU A 185 -2.63 7.14 -3.23
C LEU A 185 -3.33 5.87 -3.72
N ASN A 186 -4.24 5.33 -2.92
CA ASN A 186 -5.03 4.12 -3.21
C ASN A 186 -4.20 2.84 -3.47
N CYS A 187 -2.89 2.83 -3.19
CA CYS A 187 -2.00 1.68 -3.45
C CYS A 187 -2.37 0.41 -2.66
N LEU A 188 -3.05 0.60 -1.53
CA LEU A 188 -3.60 -0.47 -0.69
C LEU A 188 -5.11 -0.65 -0.88
N SER A 189 -5.73 -0.08 -1.91
CA SER A 189 -7.16 -0.29 -2.19
C SER A 189 -7.36 -1.58 -3.01
N GLN A 190 -8.52 -2.23 -2.87
CA GLN A 190 -8.85 -3.43 -3.66
C GLN A 190 -9.16 -3.13 -5.13
N GLY A 191 -9.48 -1.87 -5.44
CA GLY A 191 -9.83 -1.39 -6.77
C GLY A 191 -8.63 -0.82 -7.51
N SER A 192 -8.79 -0.67 -8.82
CA SER A 192 -7.80 -0.03 -9.69
C SER A 192 -8.08 1.47 -9.80
N SER A 193 -7.06 2.30 -9.59
CA SER A 193 -7.09 3.75 -9.86
C SER A 193 -6.89 4.05 -11.35
N PHE A 194 -7.62 3.38 -12.24
CA PHE A 194 -7.37 3.45 -13.69
C PHE A 194 -7.52 4.87 -14.25
N LYS A 195 -8.44 5.69 -13.72
CA LYS A 195 -8.58 7.09 -14.13
C LYS A 195 -7.28 7.89 -13.89
N HIS A 196 -6.72 7.79 -12.68
CA HIS A 196 -5.47 8.46 -12.33
C HIS A 196 -4.31 8.01 -13.24
N PHE A 197 -4.27 6.71 -13.58
CA PHE A 197 -3.30 6.20 -14.54
C PHE A 197 -3.48 6.80 -15.94
N VAL A 198 -4.71 6.87 -16.46
CA VAL A 198 -4.99 7.44 -17.79
C VAL A 198 -4.65 8.92 -17.83
N ASP A 199 -5.05 9.68 -16.81
CA ASP A 199 -4.78 11.11 -16.71
C ASP A 199 -3.25 11.36 -16.65
N TRP A 200 -2.52 10.63 -15.78
CA TRP A 200 -1.06 10.68 -15.69
C TRP A 200 -0.36 10.25 -16.98
N TYR A 201 -0.73 9.11 -17.55
CA TYR A 201 -0.10 8.59 -18.77
C TYR A 201 -0.39 9.50 -19.97
N GLY A 202 -1.61 10.01 -20.08
CA GLY A 202 -1.99 10.98 -21.11
C GLY A 202 -1.14 12.23 -21.05
N TRP A 203 -0.88 12.77 -19.86
CA TRP A 203 0.02 13.89 -19.67
C TRP A 203 1.46 13.56 -20.00
N VAL A 204 2.02 12.45 -19.50
CA VAL A 204 3.40 12.02 -19.84
C VAL A 204 3.56 11.90 -21.36
N TYR A 205 2.58 11.30 -22.04
CA TYR A 205 2.59 11.15 -23.49
C TYR A 205 2.53 12.51 -24.21
N ARG A 206 1.67 13.44 -23.77
CA ARG A 206 1.58 14.79 -24.35
C ARG A 206 2.87 15.58 -24.13
N SER A 207 3.41 15.59 -22.92
CA SER A 207 4.70 16.24 -22.61
C SER A 207 5.83 15.66 -23.45
N TYR A 208 5.88 14.34 -23.61
CA TYR A 208 6.82 13.67 -24.50
C TYR A 208 6.67 14.13 -25.96
N ARG A 209 5.44 14.23 -26.48
CA ARG A 209 5.17 14.72 -27.85
C ARG A 209 5.52 16.19 -28.04
N GLU A 210 5.24 17.04 -27.07
CA GLU A 210 5.61 18.46 -27.09
C GLU A 210 7.13 18.63 -27.14
N GLU A 211 7.89 17.87 -26.35
CA GLU A 211 9.36 17.89 -26.40
C GLU A 211 9.90 17.41 -27.75
N GLN A 212 9.28 16.40 -28.37
CA GLN A 212 9.63 16.00 -29.74
C GLN A 212 9.42 17.12 -30.75
N ILE A 213 8.28 17.82 -30.67
CA ILE A 213 7.97 18.96 -31.55
C ILE A 213 8.98 20.09 -31.34
N LYS A 214 9.27 20.47 -30.08
CA LYS A 214 10.26 21.52 -29.76
C LYS A 214 11.65 21.17 -30.29
N ALA A 215 12.08 19.91 -30.19
CA ALA A 215 13.37 19.50 -30.72
C ALA A 215 13.43 19.57 -32.24
N LEU A 216 12.36 19.17 -32.92
CA LEU A 216 12.23 19.31 -34.38
C LEU A 216 12.28 20.79 -34.80
N GLU A 217 11.53 21.67 -34.12
CA GLU A 217 11.50 23.11 -34.39
C GLU A 217 12.86 23.78 -34.16
N LYS A 218 13.62 23.31 -33.16
CA LYS A 218 14.95 23.85 -32.82
C LYS A 218 16.10 23.18 -33.57
N GLY A 219 15.83 22.14 -34.36
CA GLY A 219 16.84 21.45 -35.16
C GLY A 219 17.84 20.58 -34.37
N TYR A 220 17.52 20.16 -33.15
CA TYR A 220 18.37 19.25 -32.36
C TYR A 220 17.85 17.81 -32.40
N SER A 221 18.76 16.83 -32.36
CA SER A 221 18.39 15.41 -32.32
C SER A 221 17.79 15.05 -30.96
N TRP A 222 16.59 14.45 -30.98
CA TRP A 222 15.90 13.95 -29.79
C TRP A 222 16.62 12.69 -29.27
N GLY A 223 17.20 12.72 -28.06
CA GLY A 223 17.80 11.50 -27.49
C GLY A 223 18.96 11.61 -26.49
N GLU A 224 19.39 12.79 -26.03
CA GLU A 224 20.37 12.83 -24.93
C GLU A 224 19.68 12.51 -23.58
N PRO A 225 20.03 11.40 -22.91
CA PRO A 225 19.43 11.03 -21.63
C PRO A 225 19.86 12.04 -20.57
N GLY A 226 18.92 12.87 -20.10
CA GLY A 226 19.15 13.84 -19.03
C GLY A 226 18.54 15.22 -19.23
N SER A 227 18.01 15.52 -20.42
CA SER A 227 17.28 16.77 -20.65
C SER A 227 15.78 16.57 -20.36
N HIS A 228 15.39 16.97 -19.16
CA HIS A 228 14.02 17.21 -18.71
C HIS A 228 13.14 15.97 -18.43
N PHE A 229 13.20 15.54 -17.17
CA PHE A 229 12.08 15.06 -16.36
C PHE A 229 12.07 15.83 -15.03
#